data_AF-A0A934L4F9-F1
#
_entry.id   AF-A0A934L4F9-F1
#
_cell.length_a   1.000
_cell.length_b   1.000
_cell.length_c   1.000
_cell.angle_alpha   90.00
_cell.angle_beta   90.00
_cell.angle_gamma   90.00
#
_symmetry.space_group_name_H-M   'P 1'
#
loop_
_entity.id
_entity.type
_entity.pdbx_description
1 polymer ?
#
loop_
_entity_poly.entity_id
_entity_poly.type
_entity_poly.pdbx_seq_one_letter_code
_entity_poly.pdbx_strand_id
1 'polypeptide(L)' 'KRTVWGGRSQVRAVLYMGALVAARHNTAIREFYKRLRAAGKTGKVAITACMHKLLTILNAMLKHQTPWVEGCNQNT' A
#
# COMPACT_ATOMS: atom_id res chain seq x y z
N LYS A 1 -7.14 17.15 -2.60
CA LYS A 1 -6.68 15.94 -3.33
C LYS A 1 -5.16 15.92 -3.27
N ARG A 2 -4.52 14.99 -2.54
CA ARG A 2 -3.05 14.85 -2.58
C ARG A 2 -2.68 14.11 -3.86
N THR A 3 -1.99 14.79 -4.77
CA THR A 3 -1.50 14.22 -6.02
C THR A 3 -0.04 13.87 -5.80
N VAL A 4 0.31 12.58 -5.91
CA VAL A 4 1.72 12.18 -5.90
C VAL A 4 2.27 12.40 -7.31
N TRP A 5 2.68 13.64 -7.59
CA TRP A 5 3.26 14.05 -8.87
C TRP A 5 4.68 14.55 -8.62
N GLY A 6 5.68 13.78 -9.08
CA GLY A 6 7.11 14.02 -8.88
C GLY A 6 7.83 12.88 -8.13
N GLY A 7 9.02 12.46 -8.62
CA GLY A 7 9.93 11.49 -7.98
C GLY A 7 10.27 10.23 -8.81
N ARG A 8 10.89 9.22 -8.15
CA ARG A 8 11.39 7.96 -8.73
C ARG A 8 10.27 7.10 -9.35
N SER A 9 9.97 7.32 -10.63
CA SER A 9 9.00 6.54 -11.43
C SER A 9 9.25 5.03 -11.36
N GLN A 10 10.52 4.63 -11.35
CA GLN A 10 10.95 3.24 -11.25
C GLN A 10 10.51 2.60 -9.92
N VAL A 11 10.64 3.32 -8.80
CA VAL A 11 10.20 2.86 -7.48
C VAL A 11 8.69 2.68 -7.47
N ARG A 12 7.93 3.61 -8.07
CA ARG A 12 6.48 3.47 -8.20
C ARG A 12 6.09 2.25 -9.02
N ALA A 13 6.79 1.93 -10.11
CA ALA A 13 6.51 0.75 -10.93
C ALA A 13 6.77 -0.54 -10.15
N VAL A 14 7.90 -0.63 -9.44
CA VAL A 14 8.24 -1.78 -8.57
C VAL A 14 7.22 -1.91 -7.44
N LEU A 15 6.87 -0.81 -6.77
CA LEU A 15 5.88 -0.82 -5.70
C LEU A 15 4.47 -1.11 -6.22
N TYR A 16 4.14 -0.75 -7.45
CA TYR A 16 2.87 -1.10 -8.07
C TYR A 16 2.76 -2.61 -8.23
N MET A 17 3.81 -3.25 -8.77
CA MET A 17 3.88 -4.71 -8.87
C MET A 17 3.90 -5.39 -7.50
N GLY A 18 4.64 -4.84 -6.53
CA GLY A 18 4.66 -5.30 -5.15
C GLY A 18 3.29 -5.21 -4.48
N ALA A 19 2.58 -4.10 -4.65
CA ALA A 19 1.22 -3.92 -4.13
C ALA A 19 0.22 -4.89 -4.78
N LEU A 20 0.42 -5.24 -6.06
CA LEU A 20 -0.41 -6.20 -6.79
C LEU A 20 -0.22 -7.64 -6.30
N VAL A 21 1.01 -8.02 -6.00
CA VAL A 21 1.33 -9.32 -5.38
C VAL A 21 0.81 -9.34 -3.94
N ALA A 22 1.05 -8.27 -3.18
CA ALA A 22 0.62 -8.17 -1.80
C ALA A 22 -0.92 -8.15 -1.67
N ALA A 23 -1.65 -7.55 -2.61
CA ALA A 23 -3.12 -7.61 -2.63
C ALA A 23 -3.66 -9.03 -2.88
N ARG A 24 -2.87 -9.91 -3.50
CA ARG A 24 -3.24 -11.32 -3.77
C ARG A 24 -2.83 -12.25 -2.64
N HIS A 25 -1.61 -12.13 -2.13
CA HIS A 25 -1.05 -13.04 -1.13
C HIS A 25 -1.27 -12.60 0.32
N ASN A 26 -1.42 -11.29 0.57
CA ASN A 26 -1.48 -10.75 1.92
C ASN A 26 -2.92 -10.35 2.29
N THR A 27 -3.49 -11.03 3.28
CA THR A 27 -4.89 -10.84 3.71
C THR A 27 -5.15 -9.42 4.22
N ALA A 28 -4.19 -8.79 4.89
CA ALA A 28 -4.30 -7.43 5.41
C ALA A 28 -4.48 -6.37 4.30
N ILE A 29 -3.73 -6.51 3.19
CA ILE A 29 -3.81 -5.58 2.05
C ILE A 29 -5.05 -5.88 1.21
N ARG A 30 -5.44 -7.15 1.10
CA ARG A 30 -6.69 -7.56 0.43
C ARG A 30 -7.91 -6.98 1.14
N GLU A 31 -7.96 -7.02 2.47
CA GLU A 31 -9.03 -6.41 3.25
C GLU A 31 -9.06 -4.90 3.10
N PHE A 32 -7.90 -4.23 3.13
CA PHE A 32 -7.81 -2.80 2.88
C PHE A 32 -8.33 -2.44 1.48
N TYR A 33 -7.91 -3.18 0.45
CA TYR A 33 -8.41 -3.01 -0.92
C TYR A 33 -9.92 -3.24 -1.03
N LYS A 34 -10.46 -4.28 -0.37
CA LYS A 34 -11.90 -4.55 -0.29
C LYS A 34 -12.66 -3.41 0.39
N ARG A 35 -12.15 -2.87 1.51
CA ARG A 35 -12.74 -1.70 2.20
C ARG A 35 -12.75 -0.46 1.30
N LEU A 36 -11.69 -0.24 0.53
CA LEU A 36 -11.63 0.85 -0.46
C LEU A 36 -12.59 0.65 -1.63
N ARG A 37 -12.76 -0.58 -2.12
CA ARG A 37 -13.80 -0.90 -3.13
C ARG A 37 -15.21 -0.74 -2.58
N ALA A 38 -15.46 -1.17 -1.34
CA ALA A 38 -16.74 -1.01 -0.67
C ALA A 38 -17.09 0.47 -0.47
N ALA A 39 -16.10 1.33 -0.25
CA ALA A 39 -16.26 2.78 -0.19
C ALA A 39 -16.46 3.45 -1.57
N GLY A 40 -16.68 2.69 -2.65
CA GLY A 40 -16.99 3.22 -3.99
C GLY A 40 -15.82 3.84 -4.74
N LYS A 41 -14.58 3.67 -4.28
CA LYS A 41 -13.40 4.27 -4.94
C LYS A 41 -12.97 3.47 -6.16
N THR A 42 -12.58 4.17 -7.23
CA THR A 42 -12.05 3.58 -8.46
C THR A 42 -10.87 2.64 -8.17
N GLY A 43 -10.84 1.46 -8.79
CA GLY A 43 -9.83 0.43 -8.52
C GLY A 43 -8.37 0.92 -8.64
N LYS A 44 -8.08 1.86 -9.54
CA LYS A 44 -6.76 2.50 -9.65
C LYS A 44 -6.38 3.31 -8.41
N VAL A 45 -7.32 4.05 -7.83
CA VAL A 45 -7.10 4.83 -6.60
C VAL A 45 -6.88 3.89 -5.41
N ALA A 46 -7.61 2.78 -5.38
CA ALA A 46 -7.44 1.76 -4.34
C ALA A 46 -6.04 1.15 -4.36
N ILE A 47 -5.50 0.81 -5.55
CA ILE A 47 -4.14 0.30 -5.68
C ILE A 47 -3.11 1.37 -5.29
N THR A 48 -3.28 2.62 -5.73
CA THR A 48 -2.38 3.73 -5.33
C THR A 48 -2.39 3.96 -3.82
N ALA A 49 -3.53 3.81 -3.15
CA ALA A 49 -3.62 3.89 -1.69
C ALA A 49 -2.92 2.70 -1.01
N CYS A 50 -3.10 1.48 -1.52
CA CYS A 50 -2.38 0.30 -1.04
C CYS A 50 -0.86 0.47 -1.20
N MET A 51 -0.41 1.02 -2.34
CA MET A 51 0.98 1.30 -2.62
C MET A 51 1.58 2.25 -1.58
N HIS A 52 0.88 3.34 -1.26
CA HIS A 52 1.34 4.30 -0.26
C HIS A 52 1.39 3.67 1.14
N LYS A 53 0.38 2.89 1.51
CA LYS A 53 0.37 2.17 2.79
C LYS A 53 1.53 1.17 2.90
N LEU A 54 1.81 0.44 1.82
CA LEU A 54 2.94 -0.49 1.74
C LEU A 54 4.29 0.24 1.88
N LEU A 55 4.45 1.39 1.21
CA LEU A 55 5.66 2.20 1.32
C LEU A 55 5.90 2.67 2.76
N THR A 56 4.86 3.15 3.44
CA THR A 56 4.96 3.61 4.83
C THR A 56 5.35 2.48 5.77
N ILE A 57 4.76 1.29 5.58
CA ILE A 57 5.10 0.09 6.37
C ILE A 57 6.56 -0.30 6.12
N LEU A 58 7.00 -0.40 4.87
CA LEU A 58 8.39 -0.71 4.52
C LEU A 58 9.37 0.31 5.10
N ASN A 59 9.03 1.60 5.01
CA ASN A 59 9.87 2.67 5.55
C ASN A 59 9.95 2.61 7.09
N ALA A 60 8.83 2.30 7.76
CA ALA A 60 8.80 2.07 9.19
C ALA A 60 9.62 0.83 9.60
N MET A 61 9.47 -0.28 8.88
CA MET A 61 10.25 -1.50 9.12
C MET A 61 11.75 -1.29 8.92
N LEU A 62 12.15 -0.57 7.86
CA LEU A 62 13.55 -0.21 7.62
C LEU A 62 14.11 0.66 8.74
N LYS A 63 13.32 1.60 9.24
CA LYS A 63 13.72 2.50 10.32
C LYS A 63 13.81 1.82 11.68
N HIS A 64 12.92 0.86 11.94
CA HIS A 64 12.83 0.16 13.24
C HIS A 64 13.51 -1.22 13.23
N GLN A 65 14.03 -1.68 12.10
CA GLN A 65 14.56 -3.04 11.89
C GLN A 65 13.62 -4.15 12.40
N THR A 66 12.32 -3.89 12.45
CA THR A 66 11.34 -4.82 12.97
C THR A 66 10.79 -5.71 11.85
N PRO A 67 10.58 -7.02 12.11
CA PRO A 67 9.95 -7.91 11.15
C PRO A 67 8.49 -7.52 10.93
N TRP A 68 7.94 -7.98 9.81
CA TRP A 68 6.57 -7.64 9.42
C TRP A 68 5.57 -8.20 10.43
N VAL A 69 4.76 -7.32 11.02
CA VAL A 69 3.73 -7.70 12.00
C VAL A 69 2.37 -7.69 11.31
N GLU A 70 1.76 -8.87 11.17
CA GLU A 70 0.39 -9.03 10.67
C GLU A 70 -0.59 -8.23 11.54
N GLY A 71 -1.23 -7.20 10.97
CA GLY A 71 -2.32 -6.49 11.63
C GLY A 71 -2.01 -5.09 12.16
N CYS A 72 -0.83 -4.50 11.89
CA CYS A 72 -0.63 -3.08 12.22
C CYS A 72 -1.49 -2.21 11.28
N ASN A 73 -2.72 -1.93 11.72
CA ASN A 73 -3.70 -1.12 11.03
C ASN A 73 -3.29 0.35 11.16
N GLN A 74 -2.30 0.76 10.37
CA GLN A 74 -1.83 2.14 10.33
C GLN A 74 -2.89 3.02 9.64
N ASN A 75 -3.89 3.42 10.42
CA ASN A 75 -4.74 4.57 10.16
C ASN A 75 -4.07 5.77 10.83
N THR A 76 -3.15 6.41 10.12
CA THR A 76 -2.69 7.77 10.40
C THR A 76 -2.42 8.47 9.07
#